data_AF-A0A2D7ZLN1-F1
#
_entry.id   AF-A0A2D7ZLN1-F1
#
_cell.length_a   1.000
_cell.length_b   1.000
_cell.length_c   1.000
_cell.angle_alpha   90.00
_cell.angle_beta   90.00
_cell.angle_gamma   90.00
#
_symmetry.space_group_name_H-M   'P 1'
#
loop_
_entity.id
_entity.type
_entity.pdbx_description
1 polymer ?
#
loop_
_entity_poly.entity_id
_entity_poly.type
_entity_poly.pdbx_seq_one_letter_code
_entity_poly.pdbx_strand_id
1 'polypeptide(L)'
;MAKITYIEHDGTEHVVDVKTGLTVMEGAVKNNVPGIDADCGGACACATCHVYVDEAWKDKTGESSAMEESMLDFAENVEPNSRLSCQIKVSDALDGLIVRLPESQH
;
A
#
# COMPACT_ATOMS: atom_id res chain seq x y z
N MET A 1 -16.48 -1.89 -5.46
CA MET A 1 -15.71 -2.24 -4.25
C MET A 1 -14.77 -3.34 -4.69
N ALA A 2 -13.53 -3.31 -4.23
CA ALA A 2 -12.51 -4.29 -4.54
C ALA A 2 -12.01 -4.90 -3.24
N LYS A 3 -11.84 -6.21 -3.22
CA LYS A 3 -11.26 -6.93 -2.11
C LYS A 3 -9.75 -6.77 -2.12
N ILE A 4 -9.18 -6.25 -1.05
CA ILE A 4 -7.73 -6.05 -0.91
C ILE A 4 -7.25 -6.88 0.27
N THR A 5 -6.19 -7.64 0.07
CA THR A 5 -5.53 -8.44 1.11
C THR A 5 -4.24 -7.74 1.53
N TYR A 6 -4.16 -7.39 2.80
CA TYR A 6 -2.95 -6.88 3.46
C TYR A 6 -2.34 -8.01 4.27
N ILE A 7 -1.07 -8.30 4.04
CA ILE A 7 -0.36 -9.37 4.75
C ILE A 7 0.73 -8.71 5.61
N GLU A 8 0.61 -8.83 6.92
CA GLU A 8 1.63 -8.37 7.86
C GLU A 8 2.97 -9.08 7.64
N HIS A 9 4.06 -8.53 8.21
CA HIS A 9 5.39 -9.14 8.12
C HIS A 9 5.44 -10.57 8.69
N ASP A 10 4.60 -10.87 9.69
CA ASP A 10 4.49 -12.21 10.29
C ASP A 10 3.60 -13.20 9.51
N GLY A 11 2.98 -12.74 8.41
CA GLY A 11 2.08 -13.52 7.57
C GLY A 11 0.60 -13.44 7.93
N THR A 12 0.21 -12.67 8.95
CA THR A 12 -1.21 -12.44 9.29
C THR A 12 -1.91 -11.69 8.17
N GLU A 13 -3.03 -12.24 7.69
CA GLU A 13 -3.80 -11.67 6.58
C GLU A 13 -5.02 -10.87 7.05
N HIS A 14 -5.21 -9.69 6.47
CA HIS A 14 -6.39 -8.84 6.63
C HIS A 14 -7.04 -8.63 5.27
N VAL A 15 -8.27 -9.13 5.11
CA VAL A 15 -9.03 -9.01 3.87
C VAL A 15 -10.12 -7.96 4.03
N VAL A 16 -10.08 -6.91 3.22
CA VAL A 16 -10.93 -5.73 3.36
C VAL A 16 -11.59 -5.37 2.04
N ASP A 17 -12.89 -5.06 2.09
CA ASP A 17 -13.60 -4.46 0.96
C ASP A 17 -13.34 -2.94 0.91
N VAL A 18 -12.61 -2.50 -0.12
CA VAL A 18 -12.26 -1.08 -0.31
C VAL A 18 -13.10 -0.48 -1.42
N LYS A 19 -13.66 0.70 -1.17
CA LYS A 19 -14.47 1.41 -2.17
C LYS A 19 -13.58 1.95 -3.30
N THR A 20 -13.97 1.67 -4.53
CA THR A 20 -13.37 2.24 -5.74
C THR A 20 -13.26 3.76 -5.62
N GLY A 21 -12.09 4.30 -5.96
CA GLY A 21 -11.76 5.72 -5.85
C GLY A 21 -11.02 6.10 -4.56
N LEU A 22 -11.05 5.28 -3.51
CA LEU A 22 -10.14 5.40 -2.37
C LEU A 22 -8.75 4.87 -2.73
N THR A 23 -7.77 5.13 -1.89
CA THR A 23 -6.43 4.54 -1.98
C THR A 23 -6.32 3.23 -1.20
N VAL A 24 -5.31 2.42 -1.50
CA VAL A 24 -5.01 1.20 -0.73
C VAL A 24 -4.70 1.55 0.72
N MET A 25 -3.94 2.63 0.97
CA MET A 25 -3.71 3.14 2.33
C MET A 25 -5.02 3.50 3.04
N GLU A 26 -5.93 4.24 2.40
CA GLU A 26 -7.21 4.59 3.03
C GLU A 26 -8.05 3.35 3.34
N GLY A 27 -7.95 2.31 2.51
CA GLY A 27 -8.56 1.00 2.75
C GLY A 27 -8.07 0.37 4.04
N ALA A 28 -6.75 0.32 4.25
CA ALA A 28 -6.13 -0.18 5.47
C ALA A 28 -6.54 0.64 6.71
N VAL A 29 -6.30 1.95 6.69
CA VAL A 29 -6.51 2.85 7.84
C VAL A 29 -7.98 2.86 8.27
N LYS A 30 -8.93 2.97 7.33
CA LYS A 30 -10.37 2.99 7.66
C LYS A 30 -10.89 1.67 8.23
N ASN A 31 -10.15 0.58 8.05
CA ASN A 31 -10.50 -0.74 8.55
C ASN A 31 -9.58 -1.22 9.68
N ASN A 32 -8.75 -0.33 10.24
CA ASN A 32 -7.81 -0.63 11.33
C ASN A 32 -6.85 -1.79 11.03
N VAL A 33 -6.40 -1.90 9.78
CA VAL A 33 -5.31 -2.82 9.43
C VAL A 33 -4.01 -2.28 10.06
N PRO A 34 -3.29 -3.08 10.86
CA PRO A 34 -2.02 -2.66 11.48
C PRO A 34 -0.90 -2.50 10.44
N GLY A 35 0.21 -1.86 10.81
CA GLY A 35 1.43 -1.78 9.99
C GLY A 35 1.40 -0.72 8.88
N ILE A 36 0.39 0.16 8.83
CA ILE A 36 0.33 1.33 7.96
C ILE A 36 -0.05 2.54 8.83
N ASP A 37 0.88 3.48 9.01
CA ASP A 37 0.68 4.63 9.92
C ASP A 37 0.08 5.85 9.21
N ALA A 38 0.50 6.09 7.96
CA ALA A 38 -0.02 7.13 7.08
C ALA A 38 0.06 8.56 7.64
N ASP A 39 1.19 8.94 8.23
CA ASP A 39 1.43 10.20 8.95
C ASP A 39 1.02 11.47 8.19
N CYS A 40 1.29 11.51 6.88
CA CYS A 40 0.95 12.66 6.04
C CYS A 40 -0.49 12.64 5.50
N GLY A 41 -1.29 11.65 5.87
CA GLY A 41 -2.67 11.48 5.40
C GLY A 41 -2.79 11.19 3.89
N GLY A 42 -1.73 10.69 3.25
CA GLY A 42 -1.71 10.36 1.83
C GLY A 42 -1.26 11.49 0.90
N ALA A 43 -0.63 12.54 1.44
CA ALA A 43 -0.11 13.68 0.67
C ALA A 43 1.20 13.38 -0.10
N CYS A 44 1.67 12.12 -0.13
CA CYS A 44 2.98 11.75 -0.68
C CYS A 44 4.15 12.56 -0.06
N ALA A 45 4.07 12.80 1.26
CA ALA A 45 5.02 13.62 2.00
C ALA A 45 5.62 12.92 3.23
N CYS A 46 5.36 11.61 3.37
CA CYS A 46 6.04 10.70 4.29
C CYS A 46 6.28 9.37 3.58
N ALA A 47 6.92 8.42 4.26
CA ALA A 47 7.14 7.06 3.76
C ALA A 47 6.34 5.99 4.53
N THR A 48 5.53 6.38 5.53
CA THR A 48 4.91 5.49 6.53
C THR A 48 3.65 4.75 6.05
N CYS A 49 3.49 4.64 4.74
CA CYS A 49 2.46 3.80 4.11
C CYS A 49 3.08 2.84 3.08
N HIS A 50 4.36 2.54 3.27
CA HIS A 50 5.14 1.63 2.44
C HIS A 50 4.54 0.23 2.49
N VAL A 51 4.37 -0.36 1.32
CA VAL A 51 3.95 -1.74 1.12
C VAL A 51 4.74 -2.36 -0.04
N TYR A 52 4.81 -3.68 -0.06
CA TYR A 52 5.27 -4.45 -1.21
C TYR A 52 4.07 -4.94 -2.00
N VAL A 53 3.98 -4.57 -3.27
CA VAL A 53 2.94 -5.08 -4.17
C VAL A 53 3.31 -6.49 -4.63
N ASP A 54 2.39 -7.43 -4.53
CA ASP A 54 2.63 -8.77 -5.05
C ASP A 54 2.90 -8.72 -6.58
N GLU A 55 3.88 -9.50 -7.05
CA GLU A 55 4.36 -9.43 -8.44
C GLU A 55 3.23 -9.63 -9.47
N ALA A 56 2.20 -10.44 -9.15
CA ALA A 56 1.07 -10.67 -10.05
C ALA A 56 0.19 -9.41 -10.25
N TRP A 57 0.40 -8.37 -9.45
CA TRP A 57 -0.41 -7.15 -9.42
C TRP A 57 0.34 -5.88 -9.86
N LYS A 58 1.67 -5.95 -10.02
CA LYS A 58 2.50 -4.80 -10.39
C LYS A 58 1.97 -4.01 -11.58
N ASP A 59 1.66 -4.70 -12.68
CA ASP A 59 1.18 -4.06 -13.90
C ASP A 59 -0.17 -3.35 -13.73
N LYS A 60 -0.96 -3.75 -12.71
CA LYS A 60 -2.28 -3.20 -12.43
C LYS A 60 -2.26 -2.05 -11.43
N THR A 61 -1.25 -1.97 -10.57
CA THR A 61 -1.10 -0.88 -9.58
C THR A 61 -0.41 0.36 -10.17
N GLY A 62 0.04 0.27 -11.43
CA GLY A 62 0.75 1.33 -12.12
C GLY A 62 2.18 1.51 -11.62
N GLU A 63 2.86 2.50 -12.16
CA GLU A 63 4.24 2.83 -11.81
C GLU A 63 4.29 3.86 -10.68
N SER A 64 5.40 3.88 -9.94
CA SER A 64 5.71 4.94 -8.99
C SER A 64 5.95 6.25 -9.74
N SER A 65 5.54 7.37 -9.13
CA SER A 65 5.94 8.69 -9.62
C SER A 65 7.32 9.07 -9.08
N ALA A 66 8.02 10.01 -9.72
CA ALA A 66 9.31 10.51 -9.21
C ALA A 66 9.22 11.07 -7.77
N MET A 67 8.08 11.66 -7.40
CA MET A 67 7.84 12.13 -6.04
C MET A 67 7.68 10.96 -5.07
N GLU A 68 6.98 9.90 -5.48
CA GLU A 68 6.83 8.68 -4.70
C GLU A 68 8.19 7.99 -4.49
N GLU A 69 9.00 7.87 -5.55
CA GLU A 69 10.35 7.31 -5.49
C GLU A 69 11.24 8.09 -4.52
N SER A 70 11.19 9.42 -4.58
CA SER A 70 11.95 10.28 -3.66
C SER A 70 11.52 10.08 -2.19
N MET A 71 10.27 9.71 -1.94
CA MET A 71 9.79 9.42 -0.58
C MET A 71 10.15 8.00 -0.15
N LEU A 72 10.14 7.03 -1.08
CA LEU A 72 10.58 5.66 -0.81
C LEU A 72 12.05 5.61 -0.38
N ASP A 73 12.91 6.53 -0.84
CA ASP A 73 14.30 6.64 -0.37
C ASP A 73 14.44 6.83 1.16
N PHE A 74 13.36 7.25 1.85
CA PHE A 74 13.31 7.38 3.31
C PHE A 74 12.69 6.17 4.02
N ALA A 75 12.15 5.19 3.28
CA ALA A 75 11.61 3.95 3.85
C ALA A 75 12.73 2.95 4.14
N GLU A 76 12.49 2.08 5.12
CA GLU A 76 13.37 0.94 5.39
C GLU A 76 13.05 -0.23 4.45
N ASN A 77 14.06 -1.05 4.15
CA ASN A 77 13.90 -2.31 3.41
C ASN A 77 13.20 -2.17 2.04
N VAL A 78 13.45 -1.09 1.30
CA VAL A 78 12.85 -0.88 -0.02
C VAL A 78 13.27 -1.97 -1.01
N GLU A 79 12.29 -2.55 -1.69
CA GLU A 79 12.43 -3.56 -2.73
C GLU A 79 11.90 -3.05 -4.09
N PRO A 80 12.20 -3.72 -5.22
CA PRO A 80 11.70 -3.33 -6.54
C PRO A 80 10.17 -3.37 -6.71
N ASN A 81 9.43 -3.93 -5.76
CA ASN A 81 7.97 -3.93 -5.71
C ASN A 81 7.40 -3.02 -4.61
N SER A 82 8.25 -2.24 -3.95
CA SER A 82 7.83 -1.24 -2.97
C SER A 82 7.00 -0.14 -3.64
N ARG A 83 5.91 0.23 -2.98
CA ARG A 83 5.07 1.37 -3.32
C ARG A 83 4.61 2.07 -2.05
N LEU A 84 4.28 3.34 -2.16
CA LEU A 84 3.48 4.01 -1.14
C LEU A 84 2.01 3.71 -1.41
N SER A 85 1.37 2.95 -0.53
CA SER A 85 -0.03 2.50 -0.71
C SER A 85 -1.03 3.65 -0.84
N CYS A 86 -0.69 4.86 -0.40
CA CYS A 86 -1.49 6.06 -0.62
C CYS A 86 -1.49 6.55 -2.08
N GLN A 87 -0.52 6.13 -2.89
CA GLN A 87 -0.43 6.46 -4.32
C GLN A 87 -1.09 5.41 -5.21
N ILE A 88 -1.56 4.29 -4.64
CA ILE A 88 -2.29 3.25 -5.37
C ILE A 88 -3.79 3.51 -5.22
N LYS A 89 -4.43 3.94 -6.31
CA LYS A 89 -5.87 4.19 -6.33
C LYS A 89 -6.66 2.91 -6.63
N VAL A 90 -7.58 2.55 -5.75
CA VAL A 90 -8.42 1.37 -5.89
C VAL A 90 -9.38 1.54 -7.07
N SER A 91 -9.36 0.54 -7.96
CA SER A 91 -10.24 0.39 -9.10
C SER A 91 -10.78 -1.04 -9.14
N ASP A 92 -11.80 -1.29 -9.97
CA ASP A 92 -12.36 -2.64 -10.11
C ASP A 92 -11.34 -3.65 -10.69
N ALA A 93 -10.30 -3.16 -11.39
CA ALA A 93 -9.20 -3.99 -11.87
C ALA A 93 -8.29 -4.52 -10.75
N LEU A 94 -8.37 -3.93 -9.55
CA LEU A 94 -7.62 -4.31 -8.36
C LEU A 94 -8.43 -5.21 -7.41
N ASP A 95 -9.57 -5.74 -7.83
CA ASP A 95 -10.30 -6.74 -7.04
C ASP A 95 -9.50 -8.03 -6.88
N GLY A 96 -9.06 -8.29 -5.64
CA GLY A 96 -8.14 -9.37 -5.28
C GLY A 96 -6.69 -8.92 -5.05
N LEU A 97 -6.37 -7.63 -5.11
CA LEU A 97 -5.01 -7.10 -4.89
C LEU A 97 -4.42 -7.61 -3.58
N ILE A 98 -3.17 -8.05 -3.63
CA ILE A 98 -2.38 -8.46 -2.47
C ILE A 98 -1.22 -7.48 -2.28
N VAL A 99 -1.11 -6.96 -1.06
CA VAL A 99 0.05 -6.17 -0.61
C VAL A 99 0.61 -6.75 0.68
N ARG A 100 1.93 -6.73 0.82
CA ARG A 100 2.64 -7.15 2.04
C ARG A 100 3.17 -5.93 2.77
N LEU A 101 3.17 -5.98 4.09
CA LEU A 101 3.65 -4.90 4.94
C LEU A 101 5.09 -5.16 5.38
N PRO A 102 5.93 -4.11 5.49
CA PRO A 102 7.24 -4.23 6.11
C PRO A 102 7.12 -4.55 7.61
N GLU A 103 8.24 -4.93 8.24
CA GLU A 103 8.31 -5.16 9.68
C GLU A 103 8.04 -3.87 10.48
N SER A 104 8.48 -2.73 9.95
CA SER A 104 8.28 -1.40 10.54
C SER A 104 8.13 -0.34 9.44
N GLN A 105 7.43 0.76 9.76
CA GLN A 105 7.35 1.98 8.93
C GLN A 105 8.37 3.05 9.37
N HIS A 106 9.11 2.80 10.46
CA HIS A 106 10.06 3.70 11.12
C HIS A 106 11.29 2.97 11.65
#